data_AF-A0A821KE24-F1
#
_entry.id   AF-A0A821KE24-F1
#
_cell.length_a   1.000
_cell.length_b   1.000
_cell.length_c   1.000
_cell.angle_alpha   90.00
_cell.angle_beta   90.00
_cell.angle_gamma   90.00
#
_symmetry.space_group_name_H-M   'P 1'
#
loop_
_entity.id
_entity.type
_entity.pdbx_description
1 polymer ?
#
loop_
_entity_poly.entity_id
_entity_poly.type
_entity_poly.pdbx_seq_one_letter_code
_entity_poly.pdbx_strand_id
1 'polypeptide(L)'
;MKTTTHSSISDRLGAIFFVSIHQTFRTGGALEALIKERLLFSHENTSGYYRTSTFFLAKILCDLFPMRFIPSFIFSIIAYPLTGFQRSINRFLIFCLTIFINSIFGSAWFSCLKWTKYISGIRYCSNILTINEFRNLTFCVSNNTHICPMTGEQVLTERNIPHNTNWNMWKNLHFISIMALVFSYYGFYSTVTNENN
;
A
#
# COMPACT_ATOMS: atom_id res chain seq x y z
N MET A 1 -6.32 5.85 27.65
CA MET A 1 -6.56 6.78 26.52
C MET A 1 -5.29 7.58 26.34
N LYS A 2 -4.72 7.66 25.12
CA LYS A 2 -3.48 8.43 24.88
C LYS A 2 -3.87 9.82 24.40
N THR A 3 -3.48 10.86 25.14
CA THR A 3 -3.79 12.26 24.82
C THR A 3 -2.69 12.86 23.93
N THR A 4 -3.09 13.45 22.82
CA THR A 4 -2.18 14.08 21.84
C THR A 4 -2.57 15.53 21.56
N THR A 5 -1.60 16.37 21.18
CA THR A 5 -1.85 17.79 20.87
C THR A 5 -2.59 17.95 19.54
N HIS A 6 -3.37 19.02 19.39
CA HIS A 6 -4.11 19.30 18.16
C HIS A 6 -3.19 19.44 16.92
N SER A 7 -2.00 20.04 17.06
CA SER A 7 -1.01 20.15 15.97
C SER A 7 -0.56 18.78 15.43
N SER A 8 -0.50 17.76 16.28
CA SER A 8 -0.02 16.43 15.89
C SER A 8 -0.94 15.69 14.90
N ILE A 9 -2.18 16.15 14.70
CA ILE A 9 -3.11 15.58 13.73
C ILE A 9 -2.56 15.74 12.31
N SER A 10 -2.18 16.97 11.95
CA SER A 10 -1.66 17.29 10.61
C SER A 10 -0.34 16.55 10.33
N ASP A 11 0.56 16.50 11.32
CA ASP A 11 1.84 15.81 11.20
C ASP A 11 1.67 14.31 10.93
N ARG A 12 0.76 13.65 11.66
CA ARG A 12 0.45 12.23 11.45
C ARG A 12 -0.16 11.96 10.08
N LEU A 13 -1.05 12.84 9.61
CA LEU A 13 -1.68 12.71 8.30
C LEU A 13 -0.68 12.93 7.17
N GLY A 14 0.22 13.91 7.31
CA GLY A 14 1.34 14.13 6.41
C GLY A 14 2.27 12.92 6.35
N ALA A 15 2.60 12.33 7.49
CA ALA A 15 3.43 11.12 7.57
C ALA A 15 2.75 9.91 6.88
N ILE A 16 1.45 9.68 7.12
CA ILE A 16 0.69 8.60 6.47
C ILE A 16 0.68 8.77 4.94
N PHE A 17 0.45 9.98 4.46
CA PHE A 17 0.49 10.28 3.03
C PHE A 17 1.89 10.06 2.45
N PHE A 18 2.93 10.58 3.10
CA PHE A 18 4.33 10.45 2.66
C PHE A 18 4.79 8.99 2.60
N VAL A 19 4.42 8.18 3.58
CA VAL A 19 4.70 6.74 3.58
C VAL A 19 4.00 6.04 2.42
N SER A 20 2.73 6.35 2.17
CA SER A 20 1.92 5.73 1.11
C SER A 20 2.46 6.05 -0.29
N ILE A 21 2.84 7.31 -0.52
CA ILE A 21 3.38 7.75 -1.80
C ILE A 21 4.80 7.19 -2.02
N HIS A 22 5.67 7.24 -1.00
CA HIS A 22 7.04 6.72 -1.08
C HIS A 22 7.06 5.24 -1.48
N GLN A 23 6.18 4.43 -0.88
CA GLN A 23 6.11 3.01 -1.21
C GLN A 23 5.65 2.76 -2.66
N THR A 24 4.75 3.60 -3.18
CA THR A 24 4.23 3.49 -4.55
C THR A 24 5.28 3.91 -5.58
N PHE A 25 6.08 4.95 -5.30
CA PHE A 25 7.15 5.38 -6.20
C PHE A 25 8.36 4.43 -6.19
N ARG A 26 8.67 3.80 -5.06
CA ARG A 26 9.77 2.82 -4.95
C ARG A 26 9.64 1.68 -5.96
N THR A 27 8.42 1.30 -6.31
CA THR A 27 8.15 0.23 -7.27
C THR A 27 8.29 0.64 -8.76
N GLY A 28 8.72 1.87 -9.05
CA GLY A 28 8.95 2.34 -10.43
C GLY A 28 10.00 1.54 -11.20
N GLY A 29 11.06 1.08 -10.52
CA GLY A 29 12.11 0.25 -11.15
C GLY A 29 11.62 -1.12 -11.66
N ALA A 30 10.44 -1.57 -11.26
CA ALA A 30 9.87 -2.83 -11.75
C ALA A 30 9.55 -2.78 -13.25
N LEU A 31 9.21 -1.60 -13.79
CA LEU A 31 8.94 -1.44 -15.22
C LEU A 31 10.20 -1.65 -16.07
N GLU A 32 11.34 -1.09 -15.64
CA GLU A 32 12.61 -1.23 -16.34
C GLU A 32 13.10 -2.68 -16.34
N ALA A 33 12.98 -3.37 -15.19
CA ALA A 33 13.29 -4.79 -15.09
C ALA A 33 12.42 -5.63 -16.04
N LEU A 34 11.12 -5.34 -16.10
CA LEU A 34 10.18 -6.04 -16.97
C LEU A 34 10.47 -5.79 -18.46
N ILE A 35 10.87 -4.58 -18.85
CA ILE A 35 11.25 -4.26 -20.24
C ILE A 35 12.51 -5.02 -20.66
N LYS A 36 13.46 -5.24 -19.75
CA LYS A 36 14.67 -6.01 -20.04
C LYS A 36 14.37 -7.50 -20.17
N GLU A 37 13.53 -8.03 -19.29
CA GLU A 37 13.20 -9.46 -19.24
C GLU A 37 12.30 -9.92 -20.39
N ARG A 38 11.39 -9.06 -20.87
CA ARG A 38 10.47 -9.44 -21.97
C ARG A 38 11.21 -9.84 -23.26
N LEU A 39 12.35 -9.22 -23.56
CA LEU A 39 13.11 -9.50 -24.78
C LEU A 39 13.74 -10.89 -24.75
N LEU A 40 14.25 -11.28 -23.58
CA LEU A 40 14.80 -12.62 -23.36
C LEU A 40 13.68 -13.67 -23.35
N PHE A 41 12.57 -13.37 -22.66
CA PHE A 41 11.40 -14.23 -22.57
C PHE A 41 10.87 -14.62 -23.95
N SER A 42 10.73 -13.66 -24.87
CA SER A 42 10.23 -13.91 -26.24
C SER A 42 11.07 -14.95 -26.99
N HIS A 43 12.39 -14.81 -26.91
CA HIS A 43 13.33 -15.73 -27.55
C HIS A 43 13.29 -17.13 -26.93
N GLU A 44 13.21 -17.22 -25.61
CA GLU A 44 13.17 -18.49 -24.88
C GLU A 44 11.82 -19.22 -25.02
N ASN A 45 10.72 -18.46 -25.11
CA ASN A 45 9.36 -18.99 -25.29
C ASN A 45 9.17 -19.54 -26.71
N THR A 46 9.62 -18.82 -27.75
CA THR A 46 9.58 -19.31 -29.14
C THR A 46 10.46 -20.55 -29.37
N SER A 47 11.56 -20.65 -28.62
CA SER A 47 12.43 -21.83 -28.62
C SER A 47 11.87 -23.02 -27.79
N GLY A 48 10.78 -22.83 -27.07
CA GLY A 48 10.09 -23.88 -26.32
C GLY A 48 10.72 -24.27 -24.99
N TYR A 49 11.58 -23.44 -24.38
CA TYR A 49 12.25 -23.77 -23.12
C TYR A 49 11.29 -23.84 -21.91
N TYR A 50 10.29 -22.96 -21.84
CA TYR A 50 9.29 -22.96 -20.77
C TYR A 50 7.97 -22.32 -21.20
N ARG A 51 6.89 -22.65 -20.49
CA ARG A 51 5.55 -22.07 -20.76
C ARG A 51 5.43 -20.68 -20.14
N THR A 52 4.59 -19.85 -20.73
CA THR A 52 4.22 -18.51 -20.25
C THR A 52 3.72 -18.51 -18.79
N SER A 53 2.90 -19.50 -18.40
CA SER A 53 2.37 -19.61 -17.03
C SER A 53 3.43 -19.99 -15.98
N THR A 54 4.39 -20.84 -16.33
CA THR A 54 5.51 -21.21 -15.46
C THR A 54 6.44 -20.03 -15.21
N PHE A 55 6.72 -19.23 -16.25
CA PHE A 55 7.49 -18.00 -16.11
C PHE A 55 6.79 -17.00 -15.19
N PHE A 56 5.48 -16.81 -15.37
CA PHE A 56 4.69 -15.90 -14.52
C PHE A 56 4.74 -16.25 -13.05
N LEU A 57 4.48 -17.51 -12.71
CA LEU A 57 4.46 -17.97 -11.32
C LEU A 57 5.85 -17.85 -10.69
N ALA A 58 6.90 -18.28 -11.41
CA ALA A 58 8.27 -18.16 -10.93
C ALA A 58 8.64 -16.69 -10.70
N LYS A 59 8.29 -15.79 -11.63
CA LYS A 59 8.58 -14.37 -11.52
C LYS A 59 7.86 -13.72 -10.34
N ILE A 60 6.56 -14.00 -10.14
CA ILE A 60 5.82 -13.47 -8.99
C ILE A 60 6.44 -13.97 -7.69
N LEU A 61 6.75 -15.26 -7.56
CA LEU A 61 7.31 -15.80 -6.33
C LEU A 61 8.70 -15.22 -6.03
N CYS A 62 9.57 -15.16 -7.03
CA CYS A 62 10.93 -14.64 -6.89
C CYS A 62 11.00 -13.12 -6.70
N ASP A 63 10.01 -12.35 -7.18
CA ASP A 63 9.93 -10.90 -6.97
C ASP A 63 9.26 -10.55 -5.63
N LEU A 64 8.21 -11.29 -5.25
CA LEU A 64 7.38 -11.01 -4.08
C LEU A 64 8.14 -11.21 -2.76
N PHE A 65 8.92 -12.28 -2.62
CA PHE A 65 9.58 -12.60 -1.35
C PHE A 65 10.85 -11.77 -1.10
N PRO A 66 11.91 -11.85 -1.93
CA PRO A 66 13.19 -11.21 -1.63
C PRO A 66 13.14 -9.70 -1.88
N MET A 67 12.63 -9.29 -3.04
CA MET A 67 12.69 -7.89 -3.46
C MET A 67 11.60 -7.02 -2.81
N ARG A 68 10.51 -7.63 -2.33
CA ARG A 68 9.35 -6.87 -1.86
C ARG A 68 9.02 -7.04 -0.38
N PHE A 69 8.95 -8.27 0.10
CA PHE A 69 8.63 -8.52 1.51
C PHE A 69 9.74 -7.98 2.42
N ILE A 70 11.00 -8.30 2.13
CA ILE A 70 12.15 -7.88 2.95
C ILE A 70 12.25 -6.34 3.06
N PRO A 71 12.26 -5.56 1.96
CA PRO A 71 12.41 -4.11 2.08
C PRO A 71 11.18 -3.41 2.66
N SER A 72 9.98 -3.98 2.49
CA SER A 72 8.75 -3.46 3.12
C SER A 72 8.75 -3.70 4.63
N PHE A 73 9.27 -4.85 5.06
CA PHE A 73 9.40 -5.20 6.47
C PHE A 73 10.45 -4.33 7.17
N ILE A 74 11.64 -4.19 6.58
CA ILE A 74 12.71 -3.32 7.10
C ILE A 74 12.22 -1.88 7.20
N PHE A 75 11.56 -1.37 6.15
CA PHE A 75 10.99 -0.03 6.16
C PHE A 75 9.95 0.14 7.28
N SER A 76 9.10 -0.87 7.51
CA SER A 76 8.08 -0.80 8.57
C SER A 76 8.69 -0.78 9.97
N ILE A 77 9.74 -1.57 10.21
CA ILE A 77 10.45 -1.58 11.50
C ILE A 77 11.05 -0.21 11.83
N ILE A 78 11.57 0.50 10.84
CA ILE A 78 12.23 1.81 11.05
C ILE A 78 11.20 2.94 11.08
N ALA A 79 10.30 2.99 10.10
CA ALA A 79 9.37 4.12 9.93
C ALA A 79 8.30 4.19 11.02
N TYR A 80 7.82 3.06 11.51
CA TYR A 80 6.75 3.00 12.52
C TYR A 80 7.13 3.64 13.87
N PRO A 81 8.29 3.32 14.48
CA PRO A 81 8.72 4.01 15.70
C PRO A 81 9.15 5.46 15.45
N LEU A 82 9.73 5.77 14.28
CA LEU A 82 10.22 7.11 13.95
C LEU A 82 9.08 8.15 13.85
N THR A 83 7.96 7.76 13.26
CA THR A 83 6.76 8.61 13.10
C THR A 83 5.95 8.76 14.39
N GLY A 84 6.23 7.96 15.42
CA GLY A 84 5.53 8.04 16.70
C GLY A 84 4.07 7.59 16.65
N PHE A 85 3.74 6.64 15.75
CA PHE A 85 2.43 5.98 15.69
C PHE A 85 2.09 5.23 17.00
N GLN A 86 0.85 4.78 17.11
CA GLN A 86 0.40 4.09 18.32
C GLN A 86 1.22 2.82 18.61
N ARG A 87 1.85 2.73 19.78
CA ARG A 87 2.63 1.56 20.20
C ARG A 87 1.71 0.39 20.58
N SER A 88 1.22 -0.34 19.58
CA SER A 88 0.45 -1.57 19.73
C SER A 88 0.85 -2.55 18.63
N ILE A 89 1.07 -3.81 19.00
CA ILE A 89 1.53 -4.83 18.05
C ILE A 89 0.50 -5.10 16.95
N ASN A 90 -0.79 -5.08 17.29
CA ASN A 90 -1.88 -5.29 16.34
C ASN A 90 -1.88 -4.20 15.25
N ARG A 91 -1.66 -2.94 15.65
CA ARG A 91 -1.62 -1.80 14.73
C ARG A 91 -0.36 -1.79 13.87
N PHE A 92 0.76 -2.25 14.42
CA PHE A 92 1.99 -2.46 13.66
C PHE A 92 1.84 -3.53 12.57
N LEU A 93 1.21 -4.66 12.88
CA LEU A 93 0.96 -5.72 11.90
C LEU A 93 0.05 -5.25 10.75
N ILE A 94 -1.02 -4.52 11.06
CA ILE A 94 -1.90 -3.92 10.05
C ILE A 94 -1.13 -2.93 9.17
N PHE A 95 -0.27 -2.10 9.78
CA PHE A 95 0.60 -1.17 9.05
C PHE A 95 1.53 -1.93 8.08
N CYS A 96 2.27 -2.92 8.58
CA CYS A 96 3.21 -3.72 7.77
C CYS A 96 2.50 -4.40 6.60
N LEU A 97 1.34 -5.01 6.85
CA LEU A 97 0.55 -5.69 5.83
C LEU A 97 0.01 -4.70 4.78
N THR A 98 -0.45 -3.52 5.21
CA THR A 98 -0.94 -2.47 4.30
C THR A 98 0.17 -1.96 3.39
N ILE A 99 1.38 -1.72 3.93
CA ILE A 99 2.55 -1.28 3.14
C ILE A 99 3.00 -2.36 2.15
N PHE A 100 2.94 -3.63 2.54
CA PHE A 100 3.23 -4.74 1.65
C PHE A 100 2.24 -4.81 0.48
N ILE A 101 0.94 -4.76 0.74
CA ILE A 101 -0.08 -4.77 -0.33
C ILE A 101 0.01 -3.52 -1.21
N ASN A 102 0.25 -2.34 -0.62
CA ASN A 102 0.46 -1.11 -1.37
C ASN A 102 1.69 -1.20 -2.28
N SER A 103 2.73 -1.92 -1.84
CA SER A 103 3.85 -2.26 -2.71
C SER A 103 3.31 -2.98 -3.93
N ILE A 104 2.60 -4.12 -3.79
CA ILE A 104 2.05 -4.95 -4.88
C ILE A 104 1.25 -4.12 -5.87
N PHE A 105 0.37 -3.27 -5.36
CA PHE A 105 -0.37 -2.32 -6.18
C PHE A 105 0.55 -1.38 -6.99
N GLY A 106 1.58 -0.83 -6.37
CA GLY A 106 2.51 0.11 -6.99
C GLY A 106 3.29 -0.43 -8.19
N SER A 107 3.64 -1.73 -8.25
CA SER A 107 4.29 -2.26 -9.47
C SER A 107 3.34 -2.32 -10.64
N ALA A 108 2.07 -2.66 -10.37
CA ALA A 108 1.06 -2.76 -11.41
C ALA A 108 0.62 -1.37 -11.93
N TRP A 109 0.75 -0.33 -11.07
CA TRP A 109 0.49 1.06 -11.42
C TRP A 109 1.31 1.54 -12.63
N PHE A 110 2.61 1.23 -12.67
CA PHE A 110 3.49 1.65 -13.76
C PHE A 110 3.22 0.91 -15.07
N SER A 111 2.75 -0.33 -15.01
CA SER A 111 2.36 -1.09 -16.21
C SER A 111 1.04 -0.59 -16.81
N CYS A 112 0.17 0.03 -16.02
CA CYS A 112 -1.17 0.44 -16.43
C CYS A 112 -1.41 1.97 -16.32
N LEU A 113 -0.41 2.79 -16.65
CA LEU A 113 -0.49 4.26 -16.58
C LEU A 113 -1.70 4.86 -17.35
N LYS A 114 -2.24 4.15 -18.35
CA LYS A 114 -3.41 4.57 -19.15
C LYS A 114 -4.73 4.67 -18.35
N TRP A 115 -4.89 3.93 -17.25
CA TRP A 115 -6.13 3.86 -16.45
C TRP A 115 -6.02 4.55 -15.07
N THR A 116 -4.93 5.27 -14.82
CA THR A 116 -4.59 5.92 -13.53
C THR A 116 -5.58 6.97 -13.05
N LYS A 117 -6.56 7.34 -13.88
CA LYS A 117 -7.59 8.33 -13.52
C LYS A 117 -8.68 7.79 -12.60
N TYR A 118 -8.90 6.48 -12.54
CA TYR A 118 -10.13 5.92 -11.93
C TYR A 118 -9.96 5.27 -10.55
N ILE A 119 -8.74 4.84 -10.17
CA ILE A 119 -8.55 3.99 -8.99
C ILE A 119 -7.26 4.40 -8.26
N SER A 120 -7.31 5.35 -7.33
CA SER A 120 -6.13 5.68 -6.52
C SER A 120 -5.94 4.64 -5.41
N GLY A 121 -5.07 3.65 -5.60
CA GLY A 121 -4.66 2.72 -4.54
C GLY A 121 -4.04 3.43 -3.32
N ILE A 122 -3.43 4.60 -3.55
CA ILE A 122 -2.91 5.48 -2.51
C ILE A 122 -4.02 5.95 -1.57
N ARG A 123 -5.23 6.25 -2.09
CA ARG A 123 -6.39 6.63 -1.26
C ARG A 123 -6.83 5.50 -0.35
N TYR A 124 -6.91 4.27 -0.87
CA TYR A 124 -7.28 3.10 -0.06
C TYR A 124 -6.24 2.80 1.01
N CYS A 125 -4.96 2.84 0.66
CA CYS A 125 -3.85 2.69 1.60
C CYS A 125 -3.91 3.76 2.70
N SER A 126 -4.03 5.03 2.33
CA SER A 126 -4.11 6.15 3.27
C SER A 126 -5.32 6.03 4.20
N ASN A 127 -6.48 5.59 3.68
CA ASN A 127 -7.67 5.37 4.50
C ASN A 127 -7.46 4.27 5.55
N ILE A 128 -6.85 3.15 5.18
CA ILE A 128 -6.55 2.04 6.10
C ILE A 128 -5.60 2.53 7.21
N LEU A 129 -4.52 3.20 6.84
CA LEU A 129 -3.53 3.72 7.80
C LEU A 129 -4.14 4.79 8.72
N THR A 130 -5.00 5.66 8.19
CA THR A 130 -5.69 6.69 8.98
C THR A 130 -6.66 6.04 9.97
N ILE A 131 -7.47 5.05 9.56
CA ILE A 131 -8.33 4.31 10.49
C ILE A 131 -7.50 3.59 11.55
N ASN A 132 -6.40 2.93 11.15
CA ASN A 132 -5.52 2.21 12.07
C ASN A 132 -4.85 3.13 13.10
N GLU A 133 -4.55 4.38 12.75
CA GLU A 133 -3.88 5.33 13.63
C GLU A 133 -4.86 6.13 14.50
N PHE A 134 -5.91 6.70 13.91
CA PHE A 134 -6.81 7.64 14.61
C PHE A 134 -7.80 6.97 15.55
N ARG A 135 -8.03 5.66 15.38
CA ARG A 135 -8.97 4.93 16.22
C ARG A 135 -8.57 4.93 17.69
N ASN A 136 -9.53 5.25 18.57
CA ASN A 136 -9.33 5.39 20.02
C ASN A 136 -8.30 6.47 20.43
N LEU A 137 -8.00 7.46 19.57
CA LEU A 137 -7.24 8.65 19.95
C LEU A 137 -8.16 9.78 20.42
N THR A 138 -7.65 10.56 21.37
CA THR A 138 -8.27 11.80 21.83
C THR A 138 -7.25 12.92 21.78
N PHE A 139 -7.64 14.04 21.18
CA PHE A 139 -6.79 15.22 21.06
C PHE A 139 -7.26 16.29 22.05
N CYS A 140 -6.32 16.85 22.79
CA CYS A 140 -6.61 17.85 23.81
C CYS A 140 -5.70 19.07 23.57
N VAL A 141 -6.27 20.26 23.80
CA VAL A 141 -5.50 21.51 23.78
C VAL A 141 -4.75 21.59 25.12
N SER A 142 -3.46 21.89 25.08
CA SER A 142 -2.59 21.86 26.25
C SER A 142 -3.14 22.68 27.42
N ASN A 143 -3.05 22.09 28.61
CA ASN A 143 -3.28 22.62 29.97
C ASN A 143 -4.70 22.68 30.58
N ASN A 144 -5.74 22.07 29.99
CA ASN A 144 -6.98 21.77 30.72
C ASN A 144 -7.42 20.33 30.47
N THR A 145 -7.19 19.46 31.47
CA THR A 145 -7.35 17.99 31.40
C THR A 145 -8.79 17.49 31.32
N HIS A 146 -9.78 18.38 31.24
CA HIS A 146 -11.21 18.00 31.33
C HIS A 146 -12.00 18.22 30.04
N ILE A 147 -11.46 18.94 29.04
CA ILE A 147 -12.17 19.24 27.80
C ILE A 147 -11.25 18.88 26.63
N CYS A 148 -11.46 17.68 26.07
CA CYS A 148 -10.82 17.26 24.82
C CYS A 148 -11.85 17.42 23.70
N PRO A 149 -11.84 18.55 22.95
CA PRO A 149 -12.91 18.88 22.03
C PRO A 149 -12.93 18.01 20.77
N MET A 150 -11.84 17.27 20.50
CA MET A 150 -11.66 16.56 19.24
C MET A 150 -11.19 15.11 19.45
N THR A 151 -11.99 14.17 18.99
CA THR A 151 -11.70 12.73 18.99
C THR A 151 -11.17 12.28 17.63
N GLY A 152 -10.39 11.21 17.59
CA GLY A 152 -9.91 10.64 16.33
C GLY A 152 -11.04 10.17 15.40
N GLU A 153 -12.19 9.78 15.95
CA GLU A 153 -13.37 9.41 15.17
C GLU A 153 -14.02 10.63 14.49
N GLN A 154 -14.00 11.81 15.12
CA GLN A 154 -14.43 13.06 14.49
C GLN A 154 -13.52 13.42 13.30
N VAL A 155 -12.19 13.22 13.42
CA VAL A 155 -11.24 13.40 12.30
C VAL A 155 -11.57 12.46 11.13
N LEU A 156 -11.93 11.20 11.43
CA LEU A 156 -12.32 10.22 10.40
C LEU A 156 -13.65 10.60 9.74
N THR A 157 -14.59 11.14 10.50
CA THR A 157 -15.90 11.61 10.00
C THR A 157 -15.73 12.80 9.07
N GLU A 158 -14.89 13.77 9.44
CA GLU A 158 -14.58 14.96 8.62
C GLU A 158 -13.96 14.59 7.27
N ARG A 159 -13.12 13.54 7.26
CA ARG A 159 -12.51 13.02 6.02
C ARG A 159 -13.42 12.14 5.18
N ASN A 160 -14.70 11.98 5.56
CA ASN A 160 -15.65 11.09 4.91
C ASN A 160 -15.14 9.64 4.81
N ILE A 161 -14.44 9.16 5.85
CA ILE A 161 -13.92 7.78 5.91
C ILE A 161 -14.86 6.95 6.80
N PRO A 162 -15.54 5.92 6.24
CA PRO A 162 -16.45 5.10 7.03
C PRO A 162 -15.67 4.27 8.06
N HIS A 163 -15.90 4.51 9.35
CA HIS A 163 -15.12 3.91 10.46
C HIS A 163 -15.98 3.17 11.50
N ASN A 164 -17.31 3.21 11.37
CA ASN A 164 -18.26 2.68 12.37
C ASN A 164 -18.08 1.18 12.69
N THR A 165 -17.52 0.40 11.78
CA THR A 165 -17.24 -1.03 12.01
C THR A 165 -15.78 -1.35 11.73
N ASN A 166 -15.19 -2.27 12.50
CA ASN A 166 -13.86 -2.84 12.25
C ASN A 166 -13.72 -3.33 10.80
N TRP A 167 -14.83 -3.83 10.27
CA TRP A 167 -14.96 -4.39 8.93
C TRP A 167 -14.65 -3.38 7.82
N ASN A 168 -14.90 -2.08 8.02
CA ASN A 168 -14.63 -1.08 6.99
C ASN A 168 -13.14 -0.98 6.63
N MET A 169 -12.24 -1.19 7.60
CA MET A 169 -10.80 -1.25 7.35
C MET A 169 -10.45 -2.48 6.48
N TRP A 170 -10.99 -3.65 6.84
CA TRP A 170 -10.77 -4.90 6.12
C TRP A 170 -11.39 -4.88 4.71
N LYS A 171 -12.51 -4.19 4.50
CA LYS A 171 -13.09 -3.95 3.16
C LYS A 171 -12.11 -3.19 2.26
N ASN A 172 -11.51 -2.12 2.76
CA ASN A 172 -10.53 -1.34 2.00
C ASN A 172 -9.28 -2.19 1.70
N LEU A 173 -8.83 -2.98 2.67
CA LEU A 173 -7.68 -3.87 2.53
C LEU A 173 -7.92 -4.98 1.49
N HIS A 174 -9.10 -5.58 1.52
CA HIS A 174 -9.52 -6.59 0.56
C HIS A 174 -9.64 -6.00 -0.85
N PHE A 175 -10.23 -4.80 -0.97
CA PHE A 175 -10.36 -4.10 -2.24
C PHE A 175 -9.00 -3.80 -2.89
N ILE A 176 -8.04 -3.22 -2.14
CA ILE A 176 -6.70 -2.94 -2.66
C ILE A 176 -5.94 -4.22 -3.02
N SER A 177 -6.14 -5.32 -2.26
CA SER A 177 -5.57 -6.63 -2.57
C SER A 177 -6.08 -7.20 -3.89
N ILE A 178 -7.40 -7.17 -4.12
CA ILE A 178 -8.00 -7.61 -5.38
C ILE A 178 -7.50 -6.74 -6.54
N MET A 179 -7.53 -5.42 -6.38
CA MET A 179 -7.07 -4.50 -7.42
C MET A 179 -5.61 -4.74 -7.80
N ALA A 180 -4.74 -5.01 -6.81
CA ALA A 180 -3.34 -5.33 -7.05
C ALA A 180 -3.17 -6.61 -7.87
N LEU A 181 -3.89 -7.69 -7.51
CA LEU A 181 -3.83 -8.97 -8.25
C LEU A 181 -4.36 -8.83 -9.68
N VAL A 182 -5.49 -8.13 -9.84
CA VAL A 182 -6.11 -7.90 -11.15
C VAL A 182 -5.17 -7.12 -12.06
N PHE A 183 -4.58 -6.01 -11.57
CA PHE A 183 -3.65 -5.24 -12.39
C PHE A 183 -2.33 -5.97 -12.66
N SER A 184 -1.82 -6.77 -11.73
CA SER A 184 -0.66 -7.63 -11.99
C SER A 184 -0.97 -8.66 -13.09
N TYR A 185 -2.16 -9.25 -13.08
CA TYR A 185 -2.60 -10.18 -14.12
C TYR A 185 -2.76 -9.48 -15.48
N TYR A 186 -3.41 -8.32 -15.53
CA TYR A 186 -3.54 -7.53 -16.77
C TYR A 186 -2.20 -7.06 -17.31
N GLY A 187 -1.29 -6.60 -16.43
CA GLY A 187 0.06 -6.22 -16.81
C GLY A 187 0.79 -7.38 -17.49
N PHE A 188 0.67 -8.58 -16.94
CA PHE A 188 1.22 -9.78 -17.55
C PHE A 188 0.54 -10.15 -18.87
N TYR A 189 -0.80 -10.15 -18.92
CA TYR A 189 -1.53 -10.46 -20.15
C TYR A 189 -1.13 -9.51 -21.29
N SER A 190 -1.00 -8.21 -20.99
CA SER A 190 -0.56 -7.21 -21.96
C SER A 190 0.87 -7.46 -22.47
N THR A 191 1.75 -8.04 -21.65
CA THR A 191 3.10 -8.40 -22.09
C THR A 191 3.09 -9.57 -23.06
N VAL A 192 2.17 -10.52 -22.89
CA VAL A 192 2.04 -11.70 -23.75
C VAL A 192 1.34 -11.36 -25.06
N THR A 193 0.26 -10.57 -25.04
CA THR A 193 -0.51 -10.27 -26.27
C THR A 193 0.23 -9.42 -27.30
N ASN A 194 1.15 -8.56 -26.85
CA ASN A 194 1.97 -7.75 -27.76
C ASN A 194 3.02 -8.57 -28.54
N GLU A 195 3.16 -9.88 -28.26
CA GLU A 195 4.01 -10.76 -29.06
C GLU A 195 3.28 -11.40 -30.25
N ASN A 196 1.93 -11.38 -30.26
CA ASN A 196 1.13 -12.03 -31.30
C ASN A 196 0.73 -11.11 -32.47
N ASN A 197 1.24 -9.87 -32.50
CA ASN A 197 1.06 -8.87 -33.56
C ASN A 197 2.43 -8.37 -34.03
#